data_AF-A0A1P8W918-F1
#
_entry.id   AF-A0A1P8W918-F1
#
_cell.length_a   1.000
_cell.length_b   1.000
_cell.length_c   1.000
_cell.angle_alpha   90.00
_cell.angle_beta   90.00
_cell.angle_gamma   90.00
#
_symmetry.space_group_name_H-M   'P 1'
#
loop_
_entity.id
_entity.type
_entity.pdbx_description
1 polymer ?
#
loop_
_entity_poly.entity_id
_entity_poly.type
_entity_poly.pdbx_seq_one_letter_code
_entity_poly.pdbx_strand_id
1 'polypeptide(L)'
;MKPFFLLLISCVLSLNAAAQDKAESPSYAIVIHGGAGRVAKDAEHIKRREAVLEEALSLGESLLKSGESSLKVVEQVIRILEDAPEFNAGRGAVFNAAGGHELDASIMDGRNRAGGAVAGVSTIRHPISLARHVMTDTRHVLLATDGAEKFADELGPDTISRVPNDWFSTDRQRANLKKAQAAIPMPDHFRIGTVGCVALDNDGNIAAGTSTGGLTNKKYGRVGDSPIIGAGTFADNATCGVSCTGVGEDFIRNAVAFNISALMEYKSETLENAVKATLHHPTHKISGGIIAISAAGEIEMQFNTEGMSRAAADSQGRREIVVANPVFHANFEDGKMDRFEPTDASAWTVGVEDGNHFLSLTKKRSDFEPPVRSPYNRALVKDLEVDSFVMDVDLQSTIPDYNHRDLCLFFGYQDDAHLYYVHLGKKTDDHANQIFIVNDEPRKKISTKTTPGIPWNDDWHHARIVRDTATGSIEVYYDDMTTPVMTATDKSFGKGRVGVGSFDDTGNFDEIRVFAK
;
A
#
# COMPACT_ATOMS: atom_id res chain seq x y z
N MET A 1 -2.01 27.58 -79.43
CA MET A 1 -1.44 28.05 -78.14
C MET A 1 -2.55 28.74 -77.35
N LYS A 2 -3.04 28.11 -76.29
CA LYS A 2 -3.98 28.69 -75.31
C LYS A 2 -3.39 28.41 -73.91
N PRO A 3 -3.34 29.39 -73.00
CA PRO A 3 -2.66 29.22 -71.72
C PRO A 3 -3.55 28.50 -70.71
N PHE A 4 -2.94 27.60 -69.92
CA PHE A 4 -3.57 26.90 -68.81
C PHE A 4 -3.58 27.84 -67.59
N PHE A 5 -4.77 28.06 -67.03
CA PHE A 5 -4.96 28.83 -65.80
C PHE A 5 -4.76 27.87 -64.61
N LEU A 6 -3.73 28.10 -63.79
CA LEU A 6 -3.47 27.32 -62.58
C LEU A 6 -4.27 27.95 -61.43
N LEU A 7 -5.31 27.25 -60.97
CA LEU A 7 -6.11 27.65 -59.80
C LEU A 7 -5.39 27.19 -58.52
N LEU A 8 -4.79 28.13 -57.78
CA LEU A 8 -4.28 27.87 -56.42
C LEU A 8 -5.48 27.76 -55.46
N ILE A 9 -5.74 26.55 -54.96
CA ILE A 9 -6.63 26.32 -53.82
C ILE A 9 -5.79 26.51 -52.55
N SER A 10 -6.00 27.64 -51.87
CA SER A 10 -5.50 27.89 -50.51
C SER A 10 -6.31 27.04 -49.53
N CYS A 11 -5.71 25.96 -49.04
CA CYS A 11 -6.27 25.13 -47.98
C CYS A 11 -5.86 25.74 -46.64
N VAL A 12 -6.73 26.53 -46.03
CA VAL A 12 -6.58 27.00 -44.65
C VAL A 12 -6.94 25.83 -43.73
N LEU A 13 -5.93 25.02 -43.39
CA LEU A 13 -6.01 24.02 -42.33
C LEU A 13 -6.12 24.77 -41.00
N SER A 14 -7.33 24.81 -40.46
CA SER A 14 -7.60 25.24 -39.09
C SER A 14 -7.10 24.14 -38.16
N LEU A 15 -5.91 24.32 -37.57
CA LEU A 15 -5.45 23.51 -36.45
C LEU A 15 -6.29 23.88 -35.21
N ASN A 16 -7.42 23.20 -35.04
CA ASN A 16 -7.95 22.98 -33.68
C ASN A 16 -7.12 21.83 -33.09
N ALA A 17 -5.99 22.17 -32.47
CA ALA A 17 -5.39 21.28 -31.50
C ALA A 17 -6.39 21.19 -30.33
N ALA A 18 -7.07 20.04 -30.23
CA ALA A 18 -7.71 19.65 -28.99
C ALA A 18 -6.61 19.64 -27.93
N ALA A 19 -6.63 20.62 -27.03
CA ALA A 19 -5.93 20.51 -25.77
C ALA A 19 -6.55 19.29 -25.08
N GLN A 20 -5.86 18.16 -25.09
CA GLN A 20 -6.07 17.15 -24.08
C GLN A 20 -5.77 17.84 -22.76
N ASP A 21 -6.77 17.96 -21.90
CA ASP A 21 -6.56 18.29 -20.49
C ASP A 21 -5.57 17.24 -19.95
N LYS A 22 -4.30 17.62 -19.85
CA LYS A 22 -3.34 16.86 -19.04
C LYS A 22 -3.89 16.95 -17.63
N ALA A 23 -4.27 15.82 -17.06
CA ALA A 23 -4.46 15.72 -15.62
C ALA A 23 -3.28 16.44 -14.95
N GLU A 24 -3.60 17.36 -14.04
CA GLU A 24 -2.59 18.11 -13.31
C GLU A 24 -1.66 17.10 -12.62
N SER A 25 -0.37 17.38 -12.46
CA SER A 25 0.52 16.48 -11.69
C SER A 25 0.31 16.72 -10.20
N PRO A 26 0.51 15.71 -9.31
CA PRO A 26 0.37 15.94 -7.88
C PRO A 26 1.47 16.91 -7.42
N SER A 27 1.12 17.86 -6.56
CA SER A 27 2.06 18.81 -5.98
C SER A 27 3.00 18.14 -4.97
N TYR A 28 2.55 17.07 -4.32
CA TYR A 28 3.37 16.21 -3.49
C TYR A 28 2.94 14.76 -3.61
N ALA A 29 3.88 13.86 -3.36
CA ALA A 29 3.64 12.42 -3.33
C ALA A 29 4.57 11.76 -2.31
N ILE A 30 4.10 10.69 -1.67
CA ILE A 30 4.88 9.88 -0.75
C ILE A 30 4.57 8.40 -0.95
N VAL A 31 5.60 7.58 -0.89
CA VAL A 31 5.48 6.13 -0.90
C VAL A 31 6.43 5.51 0.10
N ILE A 32 5.95 4.50 0.81
CA ILE A 32 6.60 3.84 1.94
C ILE A 32 6.56 2.32 1.71
N HIS A 33 7.62 1.61 2.08
CA HIS A 33 7.57 0.16 2.23
C HIS A 33 8.03 -0.30 3.62
N GLY A 34 7.36 -1.33 4.14
CA GLY A 34 7.72 -2.09 5.33
C GLY A 34 8.40 -3.44 5.02
N GLY A 35 8.82 -3.63 3.78
CA GLY A 35 9.61 -4.76 3.32
C GLY A 35 8.84 -5.77 2.47
N ALA A 36 9.52 -6.31 1.47
CA ALA A 36 9.06 -7.41 0.64
C ALA A 36 9.37 -8.76 1.28
N GLY A 37 8.70 -9.83 0.85
CA GLY A 37 8.96 -11.19 1.31
C GLY A 37 7.68 -11.99 1.52
N ARG A 38 7.57 -12.64 2.68
CA ARG A 38 6.36 -13.36 3.07
C ARG A 38 5.30 -12.40 3.60
N VAL A 39 4.06 -12.70 3.28
CA VAL A 39 2.91 -12.01 3.86
C VAL A 39 2.77 -12.41 5.33
N ALA A 40 2.61 -11.42 6.21
CA ALA A 40 2.26 -11.68 7.60
C ALA A 40 0.90 -12.38 7.63
N LYS A 41 0.80 -13.50 8.36
CA LYS A 41 -0.45 -14.28 8.47
C LYS A 41 -1.19 -14.05 9.79
N ASP A 42 -0.48 -13.54 10.78
CA ASP A 42 -1.07 -13.25 12.09
C ASP A 42 -1.85 -11.93 12.01
N ALA A 43 -3.17 -11.98 12.19
CA ALA A 43 -4.07 -10.84 12.06
C ALA A 43 -3.72 -9.67 12.99
N GLU A 44 -3.32 -10.00 14.22
CA GLU A 44 -2.86 -9.01 15.22
C GLU A 44 -1.57 -8.33 14.76
N HIS A 45 -0.62 -9.08 14.21
CA HIS A 45 0.60 -8.53 13.63
C HIS A 45 0.36 -7.72 12.36
N ILE A 46 -0.58 -8.14 11.50
CA ILE A 46 -1.03 -7.36 10.33
C ILE A 46 -1.57 -6.01 10.82
N LYS A 47 -2.50 -6.02 11.77
CA LYS A 47 -3.11 -4.80 12.33
C LYS A 47 -2.06 -3.85 12.92
N ARG A 48 -1.06 -4.37 13.64
CA ARG A 48 0.05 -3.53 14.16
C ARG A 48 0.91 -2.96 13.04
N ARG A 49 1.23 -3.73 12.01
CA ARG A 49 1.97 -3.23 10.83
C ARG A 49 1.18 -2.14 10.09
N GLU A 50 -0.13 -2.34 9.93
CA GLU A 50 -1.02 -1.36 9.30
C GLU A 50 -1.05 -0.06 10.11
N ALA A 51 -1.20 -0.15 11.44
CA ALA A 51 -1.18 1.01 12.31
C ALA A 51 0.12 1.82 12.23
N VAL A 52 1.27 1.15 12.13
CA VAL A 52 2.55 1.87 11.98
C VAL A 52 2.69 2.49 10.58
N LEU A 53 2.26 1.80 9.51
CA LEU A 53 2.25 2.40 8.17
C LEU A 53 1.30 3.59 8.09
N GLU A 54 0.16 3.52 8.77
CA GLU A 54 -0.82 4.60 8.91
C GLU A 54 -0.21 5.80 9.66
N GLU A 55 0.46 5.57 10.78
CA GLU A 55 1.19 6.63 11.51
C GLU A 55 2.26 7.28 10.63
N ALA A 56 3.09 6.46 9.97
CA ALA A 56 4.18 6.91 9.11
C ALA A 56 3.67 7.70 7.90
N LEU A 57 2.63 7.19 7.21
CA LEU A 57 2.02 7.84 6.06
C LEU A 57 1.36 9.17 6.47
N SER A 58 0.59 9.17 7.55
CA SER A 58 -0.09 10.37 8.05
C SER A 58 0.89 11.46 8.49
N LEU A 59 2.02 11.11 9.13
CA LEU A 59 3.07 12.09 9.42
C LEU A 59 3.66 12.66 8.13
N GLY A 60 4.05 11.79 7.19
CA GLY A 60 4.66 12.21 5.93
C GLY A 60 3.75 13.11 5.10
N GLU A 61 2.48 12.73 4.97
CA GLU A 61 1.44 13.52 4.31
C GLU A 61 1.23 14.87 5.01
N SER A 62 1.15 14.90 6.34
CA SER A 62 1.02 16.15 7.10
C SER A 62 2.21 17.09 6.88
N LEU A 63 3.43 16.56 6.85
CA LEU A 63 4.64 17.35 6.63
C LEU A 63 4.67 17.90 5.20
N LEU A 64 4.36 17.08 4.20
CA LEU A 64 4.27 17.52 2.80
C LEU A 64 3.18 18.56 2.60
N LYS A 65 1.98 18.37 3.16
CA LYS A 65 0.90 19.39 3.13
C LYS A 65 1.32 20.72 3.75
N SER A 66 2.22 20.70 4.74
CA SER A 66 2.76 21.91 5.37
C SER A 66 3.92 22.57 4.61
N GLY A 67 4.34 22.01 3.47
CA GLY A 67 5.45 22.54 2.66
C GLY A 67 6.84 22.13 3.15
N GLU A 68 6.95 21.04 3.93
CA GLU A 68 8.24 20.54 4.39
C GLU A 68 9.02 19.84 3.25
N SER A 69 10.35 19.86 3.35
CA SER A 69 11.23 19.23 2.36
C SER A 69 11.09 17.70 2.34
N SER A 70 11.08 17.13 1.14
CA SER A 70 11.09 15.68 0.86
C SER A 70 12.14 14.94 1.67
N LEU A 71 13.31 15.54 1.84
CA LEU A 71 14.44 14.97 2.56
C LEU A 71 14.19 14.83 4.06
N LYS A 72 13.55 15.84 4.68
CA LYS A 72 13.14 15.75 6.09
C LYS A 72 11.96 14.79 6.25
N VAL A 73 11.02 14.78 5.32
CA VAL A 73 9.89 13.83 5.30
C VAL A 73 10.40 12.39 5.31
N VAL A 74 11.29 12.03 4.38
CA VAL A 74 11.89 10.69 4.29
C VAL A 74 12.58 10.29 5.59
N GLU A 75 13.38 11.18 6.17
CA GLU A 75 14.05 10.91 7.45
C GLU A 75 13.04 10.64 8.58
N GLN A 76 12.04 11.51 8.77
CA GLN A 76 11.07 11.38 9.86
C GLN A 76 10.19 10.13 9.72
N VAL A 77 9.77 9.82 8.49
CA VAL A 77 8.99 8.61 8.19
C VAL A 77 9.79 7.35 8.50
N ILE A 78 11.06 7.28 8.07
CA ILE A 78 11.90 6.10 8.34
C ILE A 78 12.21 5.98 9.83
N ARG A 79 12.34 7.08 10.58
CA ARG A 79 12.51 7.03 12.05
C ARG A 79 11.34 6.35 12.76
N ILE A 80 10.10 6.56 12.30
CA ILE A 80 8.93 5.82 12.81
C ILE A 80 9.10 4.32 12.55
N LEU A 81 9.48 3.96 11.33
CA LEU A 81 9.67 2.55 10.94
C LEU A 81 10.85 1.90 11.67
N GLU A 82 11.90 2.65 12.00
CA GLU A 82 13.04 2.20 12.81
C GLU A 82 12.69 2.05 14.30
N ASP A 83 11.72 2.79 14.83
CA ASP A 83 11.27 2.61 16.22
C ASP A 83 10.24 1.49 16.39
N ALA A 84 9.66 1.02 15.28
CA ALA A 84 8.58 0.04 15.25
C ALA A 84 9.09 -1.42 15.22
N PRO A 85 8.89 -2.21 16.29
CA PRO A 85 9.38 -3.61 16.39
C PRO A 85 8.80 -4.56 15.32
N GLU A 86 7.77 -4.13 14.60
CA GLU A 86 7.11 -4.83 13.51
C GLU A 86 7.99 -4.97 12.26
N PHE A 87 8.94 -4.06 12.03
CA PHE A 87 9.75 -4.00 10.81
C PHE A 87 11.22 -4.39 11.06
N ASN A 88 11.93 -4.70 9.97
CA ASN A 88 13.35 -5.08 10.03
C ASN A 88 14.26 -3.86 9.81
N ALA A 89 14.17 -2.88 10.70
CA ALA A 89 15.05 -1.72 10.77
C ALA A 89 15.00 -1.18 12.21
N GLY A 90 16.11 -0.67 12.73
CA GLY A 90 16.18 -0.24 14.14
C GLY A 90 15.61 -1.29 15.10
N ARG A 91 14.63 -0.92 15.92
CA ARG A 91 13.89 -1.82 16.80
C ARG A 91 13.16 -2.88 15.98
N GLY A 92 13.43 -4.15 16.25
CA GLY A 92 12.89 -5.25 15.44
C GLY A 92 13.82 -5.72 14.32
N ALA A 93 15.03 -5.15 14.23
CA ALA A 93 16.09 -5.65 13.37
C ALA A 93 16.36 -7.14 13.60
N VAL A 94 16.66 -7.84 12.51
CA VAL A 94 17.08 -9.24 12.55
C VAL A 94 18.41 -9.41 13.28
N PHE A 95 18.65 -10.64 13.73
CA PHE A 95 19.91 -11.02 14.35
C PHE A 95 20.93 -11.48 13.31
N ASN A 96 22.20 -11.11 13.51
CA ASN A 96 23.33 -11.73 12.83
C ASN A 96 23.66 -13.10 13.43
N ALA A 97 24.60 -13.82 12.82
CA ALA A 97 24.98 -15.17 13.25
C ALA A 97 25.59 -15.23 14.66
N ALA A 98 26.09 -14.11 15.19
CA ALA A 98 26.62 -14.00 16.55
C ALA A 98 25.55 -13.67 17.61
N GLY A 99 24.29 -13.46 17.20
CA GLY A 99 23.20 -13.14 18.10
C GLY A 99 23.12 -11.66 18.51
N GLY A 100 23.78 -10.77 17.77
CA GLY A 100 23.63 -9.31 17.92
C GLY A 100 23.00 -8.66 16.68
N HIS A 101 22.96 -7.33 16.68
CA HIS A 101 22.40 -6.52 15.58
C HIS A 101 23.46 -5.63 14.93
N GLU A 102 23.40 -5.54 13.61
CA GLU A 102 24.20 -4.64 12.77
C GLU A 102 23.24 -3.98 11.79
N LEU A 103 23.16 -2.66 11.78
CA LEU A 103 22.16 -1.89 11.04
C LEU A 103 22.82 -1.10 9.91
N ASP A 104 22.10 -0.98 8.81
CA ASP A 104 22.53 -0.27 7.61
C ASP A 104 21.44 0.73 7.19
N ALA A 105 21.82 1.92 6.75
CA ALA A 105 20.88 2.88 6.16
C ALA A 105 21.55 3.82 5.15
N SER A 106 20.77 4.35 4.21
CA SER A 106 21.17 5.48 3.37
C SER A 106 20.01 6.41 3.05
N ILE A 107 20.35 7.66 2.73
CA ILE A 107 19.42 8.71 2.31
C ILE A 107 20.06 9.53 1.19
N MET A 108 19.26 10.00 0.23
CA MET A 108 19.73 10.75 -0.93
C MET A 108 18.78 11.91 -1.28
N ASP A 109 19.38 13.07 -1.59
CA ASP A 109 18.70 14.28 -2.03
C ASP A 109 18.78 14.41 -3.56
N GLY A 110 17.63 14.38 -4.24
CA GLY A 110 17.53 14.42 -5.69
C GLY A 110 17.92 15.76 -6.33
N ARG A 111 17.97 16.85 -5.56
CA ARG A 111 18.31 18.20 -6.09
C ARG A 111 19.74 18.29 -6.61
N ASN A 112 20.65 17.69 -5.87
CA ASN A 112 22.09 17.78 -6.08
C ASN A 112 22.77 16.41 -6.02
N ARG A 113 21.98 15.34 -5.87
CA ARG A 113 22.45 13.95 -5.75
C ARG A 113 23.40 13.74 -4.57
N ALA A 114 23.34 14.60 -3.54
CA ALA A 114 24.04 14.34 -2.29
C ALA A 114 23.45 13.08 -1.67
N GLY A 115 24.32 12.19 -1.18
CA GLY A 115 23.93 10.96 -0.51
C GLY A 115 24.73 10.77 0.77
N GLY A 116 24.11 10.18 1.77
CA GLY A 116 24.76 9.76 3.00
C GLY A 116 24.33 8.36 3.41
N ALA A 117 25.25 7.62 4.00
CA ALA A 117 25.05 6.22 4.34
C ALA A 117 25.87 5.79 5.55
N VAL A 118 25.31 4.84 6.30
CA VAL A 118 26.02 4.11 7.35
C VAL A 118 25.80 2.62 7.21
N ALA A 119 26.83 1.83 7.51
CA ALA A 119 26.75 0.38 7.48
C ALA A 119 27.33 -0.26 8.74
N GLY A 120 26.70 -1.32 9.23
CA GLY A 120 27.18 -2.10 10.38
C GLY A 120 27.22 -1.33 11.70
N VAL A 121 26.33 -0.36 11.90
CA VAL A 121 26.20 0.32 13.20
C VAL A 121 25.40 -0.55 14.17
N SER A 122 25.70 -0.46 15.46
CA SER A 122 25.24 -1.41 16.49
C SER A 122 24.62 -0.75 17.70
N THR A 123 24.72 0.58 17.81
CA THR A 123 24.16 1.33 18.95
C THR A 123 23.32 2.54 18.56
N ILE A 124 23.20 2.84 17.27
CA ILE A 124 22.49 4.02 16.78
C ILE A 124 21.00 3.72 16.70
N ARG A 125 20.17 4.43 17.47
CA ARG A 125 18.72 4.20 17.50
C ARG A 125 18.09 4.41 16.12
N HIS A 126 18.49 5.47 15.44
CA HIS A 126 18.00 5.86 14.12
C HIS A 126 19.13 5.93 13.08
N PRO A 127 19.55 4.80 12.48
CA PRO A 127 20.59 4.78 11.45
C PRO A 127 20.34 5.75 10.30
N ILE A 128 19.09 5.98 9.88
CA ILE A 128 18.76 6.93 8.81
C ILE A 128 19.19 8.36 9.13
N SER A 129 19.06 8.79 10.39
CA SER A 129 19.49 10.12 10.82
C SER A 129 21.01 10.24 10.84
N LEU A 130 21.73 9.20 11.27
CA LEU A 130 23.20 9.23 11.17
C LEU A 130 23.65 9.27 9.70
N ALA A 131 22.99 8.52 8.80
CA ALA A 131 23.24 8.62 7.36
C ALA A 131 23.00 10.05 6.83
N ARG A 132 21.94 10.73 7.29
CA ARG A 132 21.68 12.14 6.96
C ARG A 132 22.81 13.06 7.42
N HIS A 133 23.35 12.87 8.62
CA HIS A 133 24.49 13.63 9.12
C HIS A 133 25.80 13.32 8.39
N VAL A 134 26.02 12.08 7.93
CA VAL A 134 27.16 11.77 7.04
C VAL A 134 27.08 12.65 5.79
N MET A 135 25.89 12.80 5.22
CA MET A 135 25.66 13.62 4.03
C MET A 135 25.90 15.11 4.24
N THR A 136 25.47 15.67 5.38
CA THR A 136 25.45 17.13 5.60
C THR A 136 26.68 17.67 6.30
N ASP A 137 27.27 16.88 7.19
CA ASP A 137 28.28 17.36 8.14
C ASP A 137 29.66 16.79 7.83
N THR A 138 29.77 16.01 6.75
CA THR A 138 31.02 15.47 6.25
C THR A 138 31.16 15.67 4.75
N ARG A 139 32.37 15.46 4.23
CA ARG A 139 32.64 15.41 2.78
C ARG A 139 32.44 14.01 2.17
N HIS A 140 31.96 13.06 2.96
CA HIS A 140 31.92 11.63 2.64
C HIS A 140 30.48 11.18 2.36
N VAL A 141 30.34 10.07 1.64
CA VAL A 141 29.04 9.47 1.33
C VAL A 141 28.72 8.32 2.28
N LEU A 142 29.71 7.54 2.72
CA LEU A 142 29.48 6.33 3.51
C LEU A 142 30.52 6.19 4.61
N LEU A 143 30.05 6.00 5.84
CA LEU A 143 30.85 5.56 6.98
C LEU A 143 30.40 4.17 7.44
N ALA A 144 31.27 3.38 8.05
CA ALA A 144 30.91 2.02 8.44
C ALA A 144 31.50 1.63 9.79
N THR A 145 30.81 0.72 10.49
CA THR A 145 31.25 0.06 11.72
C THR A 145 31.74 1.07 12.77
N ASP A 146 32.88 0.83 13.42
CA ASP A 146 33.48 1.70 14.43
C ASP A 146 33.69 3.14 13.94
N GLY A 147 33.92 3.35 12.65
CA GLY A 147 34.08 4.69 12.08
C GLY A 147 32.79 5.51 12.12
N ALA A 148 31.66 4.88 11.80
CA ALA A 148 30.35 5.51 11.89
C ALA A 148 29.94 5.75 13.35
N GLU A 149 30.27 4.82 14.25
CA GLU A 149 30.00 4.95 15.68
C GLU A 149 30.80 6.09 16.32
N LYS A 150 32.06 6.30 15.90
CA LYS A 150 32.88 7.45 16.35
C LYS A 150 32.33 8.77 15.84
N PHE A 151 31.87 8.82 14.59
CA PHE A 151 31.23 10.01 14.05
C PHE A 151 29.95 10.37 14.83
N ALA A 152 29.17 9.38 15.24
CA ALA A 152 28.04 9.61 16.14
C ALA A 152 28.47 10.20 17.51
N ASP A 153 29.63 9.80 18.05
CA ASP A 153 30.17 10.40 19.28
C ASP A 153 30.56 11.88 19.09
N GLU A 154 31.09 12.23 17.92
CA GLU A 154 31.47 13.62 17.59
C GLU A 154 30.25 14.54 17.49
N LEU A 155 29.12 14.04 16.97
CA LEU A 155 27.85 14.77 16.90
C LEU A 155 27.21 14.95 18.29
N GLY A 156 27.44 14.01 19.20
CA GLY A 156 26.95 14.06 20.57
C GLY A 156 25.50 13.59 20.76
N PRO A 157 25.09 13.36 22.02
CA PRO A 157 23.83 12.68 22.37
C PRO A 157 22.57 13.52 22.11
N ASP A 158 22.71 14.85 21.99
CA ASP A 158 21.59 15.74 21.66
C ASP A 158 21.22 15.67 20.17
N THR A 159 22.12 15.14 19.33
CA THR A 159 21.94 15.00 17.89
C THR A 159 21.66 13.56 17.49
N ILE A 160 22.48 12.62 17.96
CA ILE A 160 22.31 11.18 17.65
C ILE A 160 22.02 10.40 18.93
N SER A 161 20.82 9.83 18.99
CA SER A 161 20.43 8.96 20.10
C SER A 161 21.08 7.58 19.97
N ARG A 162 21.69 7.13 21.06
CA ARG A 162 22.30 5.80 21.18
C ARG A 162 21.52 4.92 22.14
N VAL A 163 21.47 3.63 21.86
CA VAL A 163 20.80 2.59 22.64
C VAL A 163 21.70 1.35 22.76
N PRO A 164 21.57 0.56 23.84
CA PRO A 164 22.20 -0.75 23.92
C PRO A 164 21.76 -1.67 22.76
N ASN A 165 22.64 -2.57 22.29
CA ASN A 165 22.34 -3.43 21.14
C ASN A 165 21.10 -4.33 21.36
N ASP A 166 20.82 -4.75 22.59
CA ASP A 166 19.67 -5.59 22.92
C ASP A 166 18.32 -4.84 22.88
N TRP A 167 18.33 -3.49 22.84
CA TRP A 167 17.13 -2.68 22.59
C TRP A 167 16.49 -3.01 21.25
N PHE A 168 17.29 -3.37 20.24
CA PHE A 168 16.82 -3.74 18.91
C PHE A 168 16.11 -5.12 18.89
N SER A 169 16.32 -5.93 19.92
CA SER A 169 15.85 -7.31 19.96
C SER A 169 14.35 -7.44 20.17
N THR A 170 13.74 -8.42 19.50
CA THR A 170 12.36 -8.87 19.76
C THR A 170 12.30 -10.38 19.89
N ASP A 171 11.29 -10.91 20.59
CA ASP A 171 11.08 -12.36 20.72
C ASP A 171 10.84 -13.03 19.37
N ARG A 172 10.13 -12.34 18.48
CA ARG A 172 9.91 -12.78 17.09
C ARG A 172 11.23 -12.98 16.36
N GLN A 173 12.14 -12.01 16.39
CA GLN A 173 13.43 -12.13 15.70
C GLN A 173 14.36 -13.15 16.36
N ARG A 174 14.31 -13.30 17.70
CA ARG A 174 15.04 -14.36 18.40
C ARG A 174 14.57 -15.75 17.95
N ALA A 175 13.26 -15.93 17.81
CA ALA A 175 12.69 -17.17 17.29
C ALA A 175 13.08 -17.41 15.83
N ASN A 176 13.13 -16.37 15.00
CA ASN A 176 13.57 -16.45 13.61
C ASN A 176 15.03 -16.88 13.50
N LEU A 177 15.94 -16.33 14.32
CA LEU A 177 17.35 -16.75 14.34
C LEU A 177 17.49 -18.24 14.65
N LYS A 178 16.80 -18.72 15.69
CA LYS A 178 16.82 -20.14 16.08
C LYS A 178 16.34 -21.05 14.95
N LYS A 179 15.23 -20.68 14.29
CA LYS A 179 14.70 -21.41 13.13
C LYS A 179 15.69 -21.41 11.96
N ALA A 180 16.29 -20.26 11.67
CA ALA A 180 17.25 -20.11 10.59
C ALA A 180 18.52 -20.95 10.82
N GLN A 181 19.03 -21.00 12.05
CA GLN A 181 20.20 -21.81 12.42
C GLN A 181 19.91 -23.32 12.38
N ALA A 182 18.66 -23.74 12.61
CA ALA A 182 18.24 -25.13 12.54
C ALA A 182 17.94 -25.64 11.12
N ALA A 183 17.74 -24.74 10.14
CA ALA A 183 17.30 -25.10 8.79
C ALA A 183 18.47 -25.24 7.80
N ILE A 184 18.57 -26.41 7.16
CA ILE A 184 19.57 -26.69 6.12
C ILE A 184 18.86 -27.30 4.89
N PRO A 185 18.80 -26.61 3.74
CA PRO A 185 19.24 -25.23 3.50
C PRO A 185 18.32 -24.19 4.17
N MET A 186 18.86 -22.99 4.44
CA MET A 186 18.08 -21.89 5.01
C MET A 186 17.02 -21.40 4.00
N PRO A 187 15.74 -21.31 4.40
CA PRO A 187 14.68 -20.79 3.53
C PRO A 187 14.90 -19.33 3.09
N ASP A 188 14.48 -19.00 1.86
CA ASP A 188 14.66 -17.67 1.26
C ASP A 188 13.94 -16.54 2.01
N HIS A 189 12.86 -16.83 2.73
CA HIS A 189 12.11 -15.80 3.49
C HIS A 189 12.86 -15.28 4.72
N PHE A 190 13.93 -15.93 5.18
CA PHE A 190 14.84 -15.37 6.19
C PHE A 190 15.79 -14.31 5.61
N ARG A 191 15.74 -14.11 4.28
CA ARG A 191 16.64 -13.25 3.51
C ARG A 191 16.00 -11.95 3.05
N ILE A 192 14.85 -11.55 3.60
CA ILE A 192 14.12 -10.37 3.09
C ILE A 192 13.44 -9.60 4.23
N GLY A 193 13.48 -8.26 4.14
CA GLY A 193 12.85 -7.31 5.06
C GLY A 193 13.70 -6.05 5.19
N THR A 194 13.19 -4.91 4.76
CA THR A 194 13.86 -3.60 4.78
C THR A 194 12.75 -2.54 4.83
N VAL A 195 13.00 -1.38 5.41
CA VAL A 195 12.06 -0.25 5.37
C VAL A 195 12.60 0.85 4.46
N GLY A 196 11.70 1.63 3.88
CA GLY A 196 12.08 2.64 2.91
C GLY A 196 10.98 3.65 2.66
N CYS A 197 11.38 4.83 2.20
CA CYS A 197 10.49 5.93 1.87
C CYS A 197 11.06 6.70 0.67
N VAL A 198 10.17 7.12 -0.22
CA VAL A 198 10.45 8.12 -1.27
C VAL A 198 9.39 9.21 -1.15
N ALA A 199 9.79 10.47 -1.27
CA ALA A 199 8.89 11.61 -1.23
C ALA A 199 9.23 12.63 -2.32
N LEU A 200 8.18 13.20 -2.91
CA LEU A 200 8.19 14.39 -3.76
C LEU A 200 7.53 15.53 -2.97
N ASP A 201 8.24 16.65 -2.77
CA ASP A 201 7.70 17.84 -2.10
C ASP A 201 7.11 18.87 -3.06
N ASN A 202 6.40 19.87 -2.49
CA ASN A 202 5.72 20.93 -3.25
C ASN A 202 6.67 21.82 -4.08
N ASP A 203 7.97 21.77 -3.81
CA ASP A 203 8.99 22.47 -4.59
C ASP A 203 9.49 21.61 -5.78
N GLY A 204 8.93 20.42 -5.97
CA GLY A 204 9.31 19.48 -7.01
C GLY A 204 10.58 18.69 -6.70
N ASN A 205 11.00 18.63 -5.44
CA ASN A 205 12.22 17.90 -5.05
C ASN A 205 11.90 16.49 -4.58
N ILE A 206 12.76 15.56 -4.98
CA ILE A 206 12.65 14.15 -4.62
C ILE A 206 13.73 13.79 -3.63
N ALA A 207 13.37 13.03 -2.59
CA ALA A 207 14.32 12.35 -1.73
C ALA A 207 13.94 10.88 -1.58
N ALA A 208 14.94 10.04 -1.33
CA ALA A 208 14.75 8.62 -1.07
C ALA A 208 15.62 8.17 0.10
N GLY A 209 15.14 7.21 0.88
CA GLY A 209 15.87 6.63 1.99
C GLY A 209 15.48 5.19 2.24
N THR A 210 16.42 4.42 2.78
CA THR A 210 16.27 2.99 3.05
C THR A 210 17.03 2.62 4.32
N SER A 211 16.44 1.81 5.21
CA SER A 211 17.06 1.34 6.45
C SER A 211 16.77 -0.15 6.70
N THR A 212 17.72 -0.89 7.27
CA THR A 212 17.60 -2.34 7.49
C THR A 212 18.43 -2.88 8.64
N GLY A 213 17.98 -4.00 9.23
CA GLY A 213 18.82 -4.90 10.03
C GLY A 213 19.61 -5.93 9.19
N GLY A 214 19.37 -6.00 7.88
CA GLY A 214 19.98 -6.97 6.97
C GLY A 214 19.25 -8.32 6.96
N LEU A 215 19.98 -9.42 6.80
CA LEU A 215 19.40 -10.78 6.72
C LEU A 215 19.50 -11.50 8.06
N THR A 216 18.49 -12.32 8.38
CA THR A 216 18.56 -13.18 9.56
C THR A 216 19.73 -14.14 9.41
N ASN A 217 20.51 -14.31 10.48
CA ASN A 217 21.72 -15.15 10.52
C ASN A 217 22.78 -14.71 9.50
N LYS A 218 22.81 -13.43 9.11
CA LYS A 218 23.88 -12.89 8.27
C LYS A 218 25.25 -13.11 8.93
N LYS A 219 26.27 -13.34 8.10
CA LYS A 219 27.64 -13.32 8.60
C LYS A 219 27.97 -11.91 9.12
N TYR A 220 28.72 -11.86 10.19
CA TYR A 220 29.30 -10.66 10.78
C TYR A 220 29.88 -9.74 9.69
N GLY A 221 29.61 -8.45 9.78
CA GLY A 221 30.07 -7.45 8.81
C GLY A 221 29.47 -7.56 7.40
N ARG A 222 28.45 -8.41 7.17
CA ARG A 222 27.73 -8.43 5.89
C ARG A 222 26.96 -7.13 5.72
N VAL A 223 27.24 -6.44 4.62
CA VAL A 223 26.55 -5.22 4.18
C VAL A 223 25.63 -5.55 3.01
N GLY A 224 24.38 -5.11 3.10
CA GLY A 224 23.38 -5.26 2.04
C GLY A 224 23.36 -4.11 1.03
N ASP A 225 22.27 -4.03 0.26
CA ASP A 225 22.00 -2.97 -0.72
C ASP A 225 21.61 -1.64 -0.07
N SER A 226 20.95 -1.68 1.09
CA SER A 226 20.35 -0.51 1.73
C SER A 226 21.30 0.67 2.00
N PRO A 227 22.57 0.50 2.39
CA PRO A 227 23.50 1.62 2.54
C PRO A 227 24.28 1.95 1.24
N ILE A 228 24.07 1.21 0.16
CA ILE A 228 24.80 1.39 -1.10
C ILE A 228 23.96 2.24 -2.04
N ILE A 229 24.34 3.51 -2.17
CA ILE A 229 23.72 4.45 -3.12
C ILE A 229 23.77 3.88 -4.53
N GLY A 230 22.61 3.87 -5.20
CA GLY A 230 22.41 3.28 -6.53
C GLY A 230 22.04 1.79 -6.52
N ALA A 231 22.18 1.08 -5.39
CA ALA A 231 21.67 -0.28 -5.24
C ALA A 231 20.32 -0.29 -4.52
N GLY A 232 20.30 0.11 -3.24
CA GLY A 232 19.10 0.10 -2.41
C GLY A 232 18.35 1.44 -2.37
N THR A 233 19.05 2.54 -2.62
CA THR A 233 18.50 3.90 -2.54
C THR A 233 19.06 4.76 -3.67
N PHE A 234 18.20 5.52 -4.35
CA PHE A 234 18.63 6.51 -5.33
C PHE A 234 17.62 7.66 -5.42
N ALA A 235 18.06 8.89 -5.68
CA ALA A 235 17.18 10.02 -5.96
C ALA A 235 17.83 10.99 -6.95
N ASP A 236 17.05 11.43 -7.94
CA ASP A 236 17.41 12.47 -8.90
C ASP A 236 16.15 13.20 -9.36
N ASN A 237 16.10 14.53 -9.18
CA ASN A 237 14.96 15.35 -9.61
C ASN A 237 14.71 15.29 -11.12
N ALA A 238 15.70 14.90 -11.93
CA ALA A 238 15.52 14.75 -13.37
C ALA A 238 14.77 13.47 -13.76
N THR A 239 14.67 12.47 -12.85
CA THR A 239 14.07 11.17 -13.16
C THR A 239 13.14 10.69 -12.06
N CYS A 240 13.68 10.10 -10.99
CA CYS A 240 12.91 9.46 -9.94
C CYS A 240 13.69 9.34 -8.62
N GLY A 241 12.95 9.10 -7.55
CA GLY A 241 13.43 8.55 -6.29
C GLY A 241 13.05 7.08 -6.19
N VAL A 242 13.94 6.26 -5.63
CA VAL A 242 13.79 4.81 -5.54
C VAL A 242 14.28 4.31 -4.19
N SER A 243 13.48 3.46 -3.56
CA SER A 243 13.87 2.68 -2.38
C SER A 243 13.53 1.20 -2.58
N CYS A 244 14.43 0.32 -2.15
CA CYS A 244 14.38 -1.10 -2.46
C CYS A 244 14.34 -1.99 -1.22
N THR A 245 13.75 -3.17 -1.38
CA THR A 245 13.71 -4.21 -0.35
C THR A 245 13.82 -5.59 -0.99
N GLY A 246 14.75 -6.44 -0.54
CA GLY A 246 14.99 -7.69 -1.24
C GLY A 246 16.19 -8.48 -0.73
N VAL A 247 16.62 -9.44 -1.55
CA VAL A 247 17.92 -10.11 -1.41
C VAL A 247 19.01 -9.13 -1.83
N GLY A 248 19.62 -8.43 -0.87
CA GLY A 248 20.53 -7.31 -1.16
C GLY A 248 21.68 -7.62 -2.12
N GLU A 249 22.20 -8.84 -2.15
CA GLU A 249 23.23 -9.26 -3.11
C GLU A 249 22.75 -9.16 -4.57
N ASP A 250 21.47 -9.37 -4.85
CA ASP A 250 20.88 -9.20 -6.19
C ASP A 250 20.81 -7.71 -6.55
N PHE A 251 20.42 -6.87 -5.59
CA PHE A 251 20.25 -5.44 -5.78
C PHE A 251 21.58 -4.72 -6.00
N ILE A 252 22.63 -5.10 -5.25
CA ILE A 252 23.99 -4.58 -5.44
C ILE A 252 24.52 -4.96 -6.83
N ARG A 253 24.46 -6.25 -7.20
CA ARG A 253 25.06 -6.74 -8.45
C ARG A 253 24.44 -6.16 -9.71
N ASN A 254 23.18 -5.72 -9.63
CA ASN A 254 22.43 -5.17 -10.75
C ASN A 254 22.21 -3.65 -10.63
N ALA A 255 22.79 -2.98 -9.62
CA ALA A 255 22.62 -1.55 -9.36
C ALA A 255 21.15 -1.09 -9.49
N VAL A 256 20.23 -1.84 -8.86
CA VAL A 256 18.79 -1.80 -9.16
C VAL A 256 18.22 -0.37 -9.10
N ALA A 257 18.46 0.36 -8.01
CA ALA A 257 17.90 1.70 -7.85
C ALA A 257 18.40 2.69 -8.92
N PHE A 258 19.70 2.68 -9.23
CA PHE A 258 20.25 3.53 -10.29
C PHE A 258 19.81 3.09 -11.68
N ASN A 259 19.70 1.78 -11.93
CA ASN A 259 19.31 1.27 -13.24
C ASN A 259 17.92 1.74 -13.66
N ILE A 260 16.98 1.91 -12.72
CA ILE A 260 15.65 2.46 -12.99
C ILE A 260 15.76 3.92 -13.46
N SER A 261 16.48 4.76 -12.72
CA SER A 261 16.76 6.14 -13.12
C SER A 261 17.46 6.20 -14.49
N ALA A 262 18.45 5.34 -14.73
CA ALA A 262 19.18 5.26 -16.00
C ALA A 262 18.28 4.82 -17.18
N LEU A 263 17.31 3.93 -16.97
CA LEU A 263 16.34 3.56 -18.00
C LEU A 263 15.43 4.74 -18.36
N MET A 264 14.96 5.50 -17.36
CA MET A 264 14.19 6.71 -17.59
C MET A 264 15.02 7.77 -18.33
N GLU A 265 16.26 8.03 -17.87
CA GLU A 265 17.12 9.05 -18.45
C GLU A 265 17.58 8.69 -19.87
N TYR A 266 18.14 7.49 -20.05
CA TYR A 266 18.85 7.13 -21.28
C TYR A 266 17.95 6.49 -22.34
N LYS A 267 16.80 5.95 -21.94
CA LYS A 267 15.84 5.32 -22.86
C LYS A 267 14.46 5.98 -22.88
N SER A 268 14.24 7.01 -22.05
CA SER A 268 12.94 7.68 -21.95
C SER A 268 11.81 6.70 -21.62
N GLU A 269 12.13 5.65 -20.85
CA GLU A 269 11.13 4.71 -20.32
C GLU A 269 10.25 5.41 -19.29
N THR A 270 8.99 4.98 -19.18
CA THR A 270 8.12 5.36 -18.06
C THR A 270 8.63 4.74 -16.76
N LEU A 271 8.26 5.33 -15.61
CA LEU A 271 8.65 4.77 -14.32
C LEU A 271 8.17 3.31 -14.16
N GLU A 272 6.91 3.04 -14.49
CA GLU A 272 6.32 1.70 -14.45
C GLU A 272 7.14 0.69 -15.25
N ASN A 273 7.48 1.02 -16.50
CA ASN A 273 8.23 0.13 -17.39
C ASN A 273 9.68 -0.04 -16.94
N ALA A 274 10.33 1.02 -16.45
CA ALA A 274 11.69 0.95 -15.92
C ALA A 274 11.78 0.05 -14.67
N VAL A 275 10.83 0.18 -13.75
CA VAL A 275 10.70 -0.68 -12.56
C VAL A 275 10.44 -2.12 -12.98
N LYS A 276 9.46 -2.36 -13.86
CA LYS A 276 9.09 -3.69 -14.35
C LYS A 276 10.24 -4.40 -15.06
N ALA A 277 10.91 -3.71 -15.99
CA ALA A 277 12.03 -4.24 -16.76
C ALA A 277 13.23 -4.58 -15.86
N THR A 278 13.46 -3.80 -14.81
CA THR A 278 14.50 -4.07 -13.82
C THR A 278 14.11 -5.25 -12.94
N LEU A 279 12.93 -5.25 -12.33
CA LEU A 279 12.50 -6.26 -11.37
C LEU A 279 12.30 -7.65 -11.99
N HIS A 280 11.84 -7.70 -13.24
CA HIS A 280 11.55 -8.93 -13.98
C HIS A 280 12.58 -9.22 -15.08
N HIS A 281 13.83 -8.79 -14.89
CA HIS A 281 14.89 -8.99 -15.88
C HIS A 281 15.07 -10.48 -16.22
N PRO A 282 15.10 -10.88 -17.51
CA PRO A 282 15.03 -12.29 -17.92
C PRO A 282 16.25 -13.13 -17.50
N THR A 283 17.41 -12.49 -17.34
CA THR A 283 18.69 -13.18 -17.06
C THR A 283 19.28 -12.85 -15.70
N HIS A 284 18.77 -11.83 -15.01
CA HIS A 284 19.32 -11.37 -13.75
C HIS A 284 18.24 -11.53 -12.69
N LYS A 285 18.44 -12.52 -11.81
CA LYS A 285 17.50 -12.74 -10.71
C LYS A 285 17.57 -11.55 -9.76
N ILE A 286 16.43 -10.90 -9.57
CA ILE A 286 16.18 -9.93 -8.53
C ILE A 286 14.98 -10.47 -7.75
N SER A 287 15.12 -10.62 -6.44
CA SER A 287 14.01 -11.07 -5.58
C SER A 287 13.75 -10.03 -4.50
N GLY A 288 12.59 -9.39 -4.57
CA GLY A 288 12.25 -8.27 -3.69
C GLY A 288 11.10 -7.42 -4.20
N GLY A 289 11.15 -6.14 -3.86
CA GLY A 289 10.22 -5.10 -4.24
C GLY A 289 10.89 -3.74 -4.28
N ILE A 290 10.24 -2.83 -4.99
CA ILE A 290 10.71 -1.48 -5.30
C ILE A 290 9.53 -0.54 -5.08
N ILE A 291 9.80 0.56 -4.37
CA ILE A 291 8.92 1.74 -4.41
C ILE A 291 9.65 2.87 -5.11
N ALA A 292 8.93 3.67 -5.89
CA ALA A 292 9.51 4.80 -6.58
C ALA A 292 8.51 5.93 -6.82
N ILE A 293 9.02 7.15 -6.96
CA ILE A 293 8.28 8.35 -7.37
C ILE A 293 9.01 9.01 -8.53
N SER A 294 8.32 9.31 -9.63
CA SER A 294 8.90 10.04 -10.76
C SER A 294 8.89 11.55 -10.51
N ALA A 295 9.65 12.31 -11.29
CA ALA A 295 9.60 13.78 -11.27
C ALA A 295 8.23 14.36 -11.63
N ALA A 296 7.35 13.56 -12.26
CA ALA A 296 5.96 13.92 -12.52
C ALA A 296 5.00 13.53 -11.38
N GLY A 297 5.51 12.91 -10.31
CA GLY A 297 4.73 12.47 -9.15
C GLY A 297 4.05 11.11 -9.29
N GLU A 298 4.36 10.35 -10.34
CA GLU A 298 3.84 8.99 -10.51
C GLU A 298 4.44 8.07 -9.45
N ILE A 299 3.60 7.31 -8.74
CA ILE A 299 4.02 6.38 -7.68
C ILE A 299 3.96 4.93 -8.19
N GLU A 300 5.08 4.21 -8.05
CA GLU A 300 5.19 2.78 -8.34
C GLU A 300 5.53 1.96 -7.09
N MET A 301 4.94 0.76 -6.98
CA MET A 301 5.14 -0.16 -5.84
C MET A 301 5.19 -1.63 -6.25
N GLN A 302 6.04 -1.98 -7.22
CA GLN A 302 6.10 -3.33 -7.77
C GLN A 302 6.98 -4.28 -6.95
N PHE A 303 6.62 -5.56 -6.89
CA PHE A 303 7.37 -6.59 -6.19
C PHE A 303 7.13 -7.97 -6.82
N ASN A 304 8.07 -8.90 -6.63
CA ASN A 304 8.00 -10.27 -7.16
C ASN A 304 8.11 -11.35 -6.07
N THR A 305 7.82 -10.94 -4.83
CA THR A 305 7.72 -11.80 -3.64
C THR A 305 6.25 -12.12 -3.32
N GLU A 306 5.98 -12.93 -2.29
CA GLU A 306 4.60 -13.27 -1.86
C GLU A 306 3.80 -12.02 -1.47
N GLY A 307 4.47 -11.01 -0.90
CA GLY A 307 3.90 -9.68 -0.72
C GLY A 307 4.92 -8.65 -0.25
N MET A 308 4.48 -7.38 -0.27
CA MET A 308 5.24 -6.24 0.22
C MET A 308 4.32 -5.33 1.00
N SER A 309 4.65 -5.10 2.27
CA SER A 309 3.93 -4.09 3.06
C SER A 309 4.30 -2.70 2.52
N ARG A 310 3.31 -1.88 2.20
CA ARG A 310 3.49 -0.62 1.48
C ARG A 310 2.36 0.36 1.79
N ALA A 311 2.64 1.64 1.61
CA ALA A 311 1.67 2.70 1.77
C ALA A 311 2.01 3.86 0.82
N ALA A 312 1.00 4.56 0.31
CA ALA A 312 1.18 5.70 -0.58
C ALA A 312 0.13 6.77 -0.35
N ALA A 313 0.50 8.03 -0.56
CA ALA A 313 -0.43 9.15 -0.62
C ALA A 313 0.07 10.22 -1.59
N ASP A 314 -0.84 10.99 -2.17
CA ASP A 314 -0.51 12.16 -3.00
C ASP A 314 -1.53 13.30 -2.85
N SER A 315 -1.22 14.44 -3.45
CA SER A 315 -2.07 15.62 -3.41
C SER A 315 -3.35 15.52 -4.25
N GLN A 316 -3.57 14.42 -4.98
CA GLN A 316 -4.75 14.19 -5.82
C GLN A 316 -5.79 13.29 -5.13
N GLY A 317 -5.52 12.88 -3.90
CA GLY A 317 -6.44 12.08 -3.11
C GLY A 317 -6.12 10.59 -3.11
N ARG A 318 -5.04 10.13 -3.77
CA ARG A 318 -4.56 8.76 -3.57
C ARG A 318 -4.20 8.61 -2.11
N ARG A 319 -4.70 7.55 -1.48
CA ARG A 319 -4.29 7.13 -0.15
C ARG A 319 -4.53 5.64 0.00
N GLU A 320 -3.46 4.87 0.16
CA GLU A 320 -3.55 3.42 0.29
C GLU A 320 -2.53 2.87 1.29
N ILE A 321 -2.93 1.80 1.99
CA ILE A 321 -2.06 1.05 2.90
C ILE A 321 -2.34 -0.43 2.67
N VAL A 322 -1.30 -1.19 2.33
CA VAL A 322 -1.39 -2.62 2.03
C VAL A 322 -0.30 -3.37 2.77
N VAL A 323 -0.67 -4.18 3.77
CA VAL A 323 0.30 -5.00 4.54
C VAL A 323 0.35 -6.45 4.08
N ALA A 324 -0.76 -6.96 3.55
CA ALA A 324 -0.91 -8.28 2.97
C ALA A 324 -1.47 -8.13 1.56
N ASN A 325 -1.10 -9.01 0.62
CA ASN A 325 -1.75 -8.99 -0.69
C ASN A 325 -3.17 -9.52 -0.55
N PRO A 326 -4.15 -8.88 -1.21
CA PRO A 326 -5.50 -9.40 -1.18
C PRO A 326 -5.53 -10.75 -1.91
N VAL A 327 -6.26 -11.71 -1.35
CA VAL A 327 -6.61 -12.96 -2.04
C VAL A 327 -7.55 -12.70 -3.22
N PHE A 328 -8.16 -11.52 -3.27
CA PHE A 328 -8.93 -11.03 -4.41
C PHE A 328 -8.87 -9.51 -4.50
N HIS A 329 -8.55 -8.98 -5.68
CA HIS A 329 -8.63 -7.55 -6.00
C HIS A 329 -9.35 -7.35 -7.33
N ALA A 330 -10.26 -6.38 -7.39
CA ALA A 330 -10.87 -5.87 -8.62
C ALA A 330 -10.95 -4.34 -8.57
N ASN A 331 -10.33 -3.69 -9.56
CA ASN A 331 -10.36 -2.24 -9.82
C ASN A 331 -10.94 -1.92 -11.21
N PHE A 332 -11.48 -2.93 -11.91
CA PHE A 332 -12.23 -2.82 -13.17
C PHE A 332 -11.55 -2.14 -14.37
N GLU A 333 -10.28 -1.75 -14.28
CA GLU A 333 -9.51 -1.09 -15.36
C GLU A 333 -9.38 -1.91 -16.66
N ASP A 334 -9.64 -3.21 -16.61
CA ASP A 334 -9.72 -4.06 -17.80
C ASP A 334 -11.09 -4.00 -18.52
N GLY A 335 -12.02 -3.21 -17.97
CA GLY A 335 -13.38 -3.01 -18.46
C GLY A 335 -14.32 -4.21 -18.22
N LYS A 336 -13.98 -5.14 -17.31
CA LYS A 336 -14.70 -6.41 -17.16
C LYS A 336 -15.26 -6.63 -15.77
N MET A 337 -16.43 -7.29 -15.72
CA MET A 337 -17.04 -7.82 -14.49
C MET A 337 -17.08 -9.37 -14.46
N ASP A 338 -16.30 -10.03 -15.31
CA ASP A 338 -16.35 -11.49 -15.52
C ASP A 338 -16.03 -12.31 -14.26
N ARG A 339 -15.35 -11.70 -13.27
CA ARG A 339 -15.04 -12.26 -11.95
C ARG A 339 -16.17 -12.17 -10.93
N PHE A 340 -17.31 -11.58 -11.30
CA PHE A 340 -18.50 -11.44 -10.45
C PHE A 340 -19.68 -12.26 -10.97
N GLU A 341 -20.52 -12.71 -10.05
CA GLU A 341 -21.75 -13.46 -10.26
C GLU A 341 -22.93 -12.66 -9.70
N PRO A 342 -23.61 -11.86 -10.54
CA PRO A 342 -24.77 -11.08 -10.13
C PRO A 342 -26.04 -11.93 -10.05
N THR A 343 -26.94 -11.58 -9.12
CA THR A 343 -28.30 -12.16 -9.02
C THR A 343 -29.14 -11.85 -10.27
N ASP A 344 -28.89 -10.69 -10.91
CA ASP A 344 -29.48 -10.28 -12.18
C ASP A 344 -28.42 -9.52 -12.97
N ALA A 345 -27.86 -10.13 -14.01
CA ALA A 345 -26.81 -9.52 -14.82
C ALA A 345 -27.26 -8.23 -15.53
N SER A 346 -28.57 -8.04 -15.77
CA SER A 346 -29.09 -6.83 -16.42
C SER A 346 -29.07 -5.60 -15.51
N ALA A 347 -28.88 -5.79 -14.20
CA ALA A 347 -28.77 -4.71 -13.23
C ALA A 347 -27.39 -4.05 -13.20
N TRP A 348 -26.37 -4.67 -13.79
CA TRP A 348 -24.96 -4.30 -13.62
C TRP A 348 -24.26 -3.94 -14.93
N THR A 349 -23.37 -2.96 -14.86
CA THR A 349 -22.45 -2.58 -15.96
C THR A 349 -21.11 -2.17 -15.38
N VAL A 350 -20.07 -2.13 -16.22
CA VAL A 350 -18.85 -1.38 -15.90
C VAL A 350 -19.05 0.05 -16.39
N GLY A 351 -18.97 1.02 -15.48
CA GLY A 351 -19.01 2.45 -15.76
C GLY A 351 -17.60 3.00 -15.99
N VAL A 352 -17.52 4.19 -16.58
CA VAL A 352 -16.27 4.92 -16.80
C VAL A 352 -16.49 6.39 -16.47
N GLU A 353 -15.65 6.96 -15.60
CA GLU A 353 -15.64 8.38 -15.23
C GLU A 353 -14.18 8.83 -15.12
N ASP A 354 -13.82 9.92 -15.80
CA ASP A 354 -12.47 10.48 -15.81
C ASP A 354 -11.33 9.48 -16.10
N GLY A 355 -11.63 8.44 -16.89
CA GLY A 355 -10.69 7.38 -17.25
C GLY A 355 -10.61 6.22 -16.26
N ASN A 356 -11.22 6.33 -15.09
CA ASN A 356 -11.35 5.26 -14.10
C ASN A 356 -12.56 4.37 -14.41
N HIS A 357 -12.40 3.06 -14.31
CA HIS A 357 -13.46 2.08 -14.52
C HIS A 357 -13.97 1.58 -13.17
N PHE A 358 -15.29 1.36 -13.06
CA PHE A 358 -15.91 0.88 -11.83
C PHE A 358 -17.12 0.00 -12.10
N LEU A 359 -17.51 -0.83 -11.12
CA LEU A 359 -18.72 -1.63 -11.20
C LEU A 359 -19.94 -0.79 -10.79
N SER A 360 -20.93 -0.67 -11.66
CA SER A 360 -22.13 0.12 -11.42
C SER A 360 -23.38 -0.76 -11.34
N LEU A 361 -24.13 -0.62 -10.25
CA LEU A 361 -25.48 -1.13 -10.07
C LEU A 361 -26.49 -0.07 -10.52
N THR A 362 -27.14 -0.34 -11.65
CA THR A 362 -27.99 0.63 -12.37
C THR A 362 -29.49 0.42 -12.17
N LYS A 363 -29.89 -0.71 -11.60
CA LYS A 363 -31.28 -1.08 -11.36
C LYS A 363 -31.55 -1.13 -9.86
N LYS A 364 -32.51 -0.34 -9.39
CA LYS A 364 -32.94 -0.31 -7.98
C LYS A 364 -33.36 -1.69 -7.47
N ARG A 365 -34.11 -2.45 -8.26
CA ARG A 365 -34.54 -3.80 -7.88
C ARG A 365 -34.32 -4.76 -9.03
N SER A 366 -33.52 -5.79 -8.82
CA SER A 366 -33.32 -6.91 -9.75
C SER A 366 -34.59 -7.73 -9.98
N ASP A 367 -34.57 -8.60 -10.99
CA ASP A 367 -35.63 -9.60 -11.22
C ASP A 367 -35.48 -10.84 -10.31
N PHE A 368 -34.50 -10.83 -9.40
CA PHE A 368 -34.26 -11.90 -8.45
C PHE A 368 -35.23 -11.78 -7.27
N GLU A 369 -35.92 -12.88 -6.96
CA GLU A 369 -36.81 -12.96 -5.79
C GLU A 369 -36.16 -13.88 -4.74
N PRO A 370 -35.71 -13.32 -3.59
CA PRO A 370 -35.05 -14.11 -2.57
C PRO A 370 -36.04 -15.06 -1.86
N PRO A 371 -35.57 -16.22 -1.37
CA PRO A 371 -36.43 -17.22 -0.71
C PRO A 371 -37.08 -16.70 0.58
N VAL A 372 -36.42 -15.76 1.24
CA VAL A 372 -36.90 -15.01 2.41
C VAL A 372 -36.53 -13.54 2.23
N ARG A 373 -37.09 -12.62 3.04
CA ARG A 373 -36.81 -11.19 2.88
C ARG A 373 -35.32 -10.88 3.09
N SER A 374 -34.60 -10.62 2.00
CA SER A 374 -33.18 -10.25 1.93
C SER A 374 -32.94 -9.26 0.77
N PRO A 375 -31.72 -8.70 0.59
CA PRO A 375 -31.41 -7.79 -0.51
C PRO A 375 -31.69 -8.37 -1.90
N TYR A 376 -32.19 -7.55 -2.83
CA TYR A 376 -32.50 -7.97 -4.20
C TYR A 376 -31.26 -7.96 -5.11
N ASN A 377 -30.39 -6.95 -4.96
CA ASN A 377 -29.20 -6.81 -5.80
C ASN A 377 -27.96 -7.34 -5.06
N ARG A 378 -27.29 -8.31 -5.67
CA ARG A 378 -26.00 -8.80 -5.18
C ARG A 378 -25.14 -9.24 -6.34
N ALA A 379 -23.85 -8.95 -6.27
CA ALA A 379 -22.80 -9.48 -7.12
C ALA A 379 -21.74 -10.14 -6.24
N LEU A 380 -21.68 -11.48 -6.27
CA LEU A 380 -20.71 -12.25 -5.50
C LEU A 380 -19.41 -12.44 -6.29
N VAL A 381 -18.29 -12.45 -5.60
CA VAL A 381 -17.00 -12.83 -6.20
C VAL A 381 -17.04 -14.31 -6.59
N LYS A 382 -16.66 -14.64 -7.83
CA LYS A 382 -16.55 -16.02 -8.32
C LYS A 382 -15.36 -16.73 -7.70
N ASP A 383 -15.56 -18.01 -7.38
CA ASP A 383 -14.53 -18.95 -6.95
C ASP A 383 -13.70 -18.51 -5.73
N LEU A 384 -14.23 -17.57 -4.93
CA LEU A 384 -13.60 -17.09 -3.70
C LEU A 384 -14.50 -17.38 -2.51
N GLU A 385 -13.99 -18.20 -1.60
CA GLU A 385 -14.57 -18.39 -0.28
C GLU A 385 -13.52 -18.07 0.78
N VAL A 386 -13.90 -17.26 1.76
CA VAL A 386 -13.03 -16.80 2.84
C VAL A 386 -13.68 -17.08 4.19
N ASP A 387 -12.85 -17.35 5.21
CA ASP A 387 -13.28 -17.61 6.58
C ASP A 387 -13.16 -16.33 7.44
N SER A 388 -12.07 -16.17 8.19
CA SER A 388 -11.71 -14.86 8.73
C SER A 388 -11.11 -13.99 7.62
N PHE A 389 -11.51 -12.72 7.53
CA PHE A 389 -11.06 -11.84 6.45
C PHE A 389 -11.13 -10.35 6.82
N VAL A 390 -10.49 -9.53 5.99
CA VAL A 390 -10.76 -8.10 5.84
C VAL A 390 -11.27 -7.88 4.41
N MET A 391 -12.35 -7.13 4.23
CA MET A 391 -12.85 -6.74 2.92
C MET A 391 -12.96 -5.23 2.86
N ASP A 392 -12.20 -4.62 1.95
CA ASP A 392 -12.19 -3.19 1.65
C ASP A 392 -12.90 -2.94 0.32
N VAL A 393 -13.69 -1.87 0.27
CA VAL A 393 -14.46 -1.47 -0.91
C VAL A 393 -14.56 0.05 -0.95
N ASP A 394 -14.24 0.64 -2.10
CA ASP A 394 -14.63 2.00 -2.42
C ASP A 394 -16.04 1.97 -3.01
N LEU A 395 -16.92 2.83 -2.51
CA LEU A 395 -18.34 2.80 -2.86
C LEU A 395 -18.95 4.20 -2.89
N GLN A 396 -19.84 4.41 -3.84
CA GLN A 396 -20.52 5.67 -4.08
C GLN A 396 -22.01 5.38 -4.33
N SER A 397 -22.92 6.03 -3.62
CA SER A 397 -24.34 5.86 -3.90
C SER A 397 -24.77 6.86 -4.98
N THR A 398 -25.51 6.38 -5.98
CA THR A 398 -25.92 7.17 -7.15
C THR A 398 -27.40 7.56 -7.12
N ILE A 399 -28.12 7.18 -6.06
CA ILE A 399 -29.53 7.51 -5.88
C ILE A 399 -29.71 8.93 -5.33
N PRO A 400 -30.77 9.68 -5.73
CA PRO A 400 -31.07 10.98 -5.14
C PRO A 400 -31.18 10.92 -3.62
N ASP A 401 -30.70 11.96 -2.94
CA ASP A 401 -30.62 11.96 -1.49
C ASP A 401 -31.96 11.73 -0.79
N TYR A 402 -32.01 10.72 0.09
CA TYR A 402 -33.17 10.40 0.92
C TYR A 402 -32.78 9.57 2.15
N ASN A 403 -33.67 9.49 3.13
CA ASN A 403 -33.36 8.97 4.48
C ASN A 403 -32.97 7.49 4.55
N HIS A 404 -33.23 6.70 3.50
CA HIS A 404 -32.95 5.27 3.50
C HIS A 404 -31.94 4.85 2.44
N ARG A 405 -31.20 5.79 1.82
CA ARG A 405 -30.18 5.43 0.83
C ARG A 405 -29.20 4.41 1.38
N ASP A 406 -28.98 3.34 0.62
CA ASP A 406 -28.17 2.20 1.06
C ASP A 406 -27.31 1.57 -0.01
N LEU A 407 -26.19 1.01 0.44
CA LEU A 407 -25.47 -0.04 -0.27
C LEU A 407 -25.22 -1.18 0.71
N CYS A 408 -25.02 -2.37 0.18
CA CYS A 408 -24.84 -3.60 0.94
C CYS A 408 -23.50 -4.27 0.62
N LEU A 409 -22.88 -4.83 1.65
CA LEU A 409 -21.70 -5.68 1.56
C LEU A 409 -22.04 -7.07 2.10
N PHE A 410 -21.74 -8.12 1.34
CA PHE A 410 -22.17 -9.49 1.61
C PHE A 410 -20.99 -10.35 2.04
N PHE A 411 -21.22 -11.25 3.01
CA PHE A 411 -20.18 -12.17 3.48
C PHE A 411 -20.77 -13.41 4.17
N GLY A 412 -19.94 -14.44 4.32
CA GLY A 412 -20.38 -15.73 4.88
C GLY A 412 -21.50 -16.39 4.07
N TYR A 413 -21.67 -15.99 2.80
CA TYR A 413 -22.72 -16.49 1.93
C TYR A 413 -22.52 -17.98 1.65
N GLN A 414 -23.55 -18.77 1.94
CA GLN A 414 -23.63 -20.20 1.62
C GLN A 414 -24.58 -20.42 0.43
N ASP A 415 -25.77 -19.82 0.52
CA ASP A 415 -26.81 -19.82 -0.50
C ASP A 415 -27.77 -18.63 -0.26
N ASP A 416 -28.83 -18.52 -1.07
CA ASP A 416 -29.79 -17.40 -1.03
C ASP A 416 -30.64 -17.32 0.25
N ALA A 417 -30.66 -18.35 1.09
CA ALA A 417 -31.34 -18.38 2.39
C ALA A 417 -30.37 -18.27 3.58
N HIS A 418 -29.06 -18.27 3.34
CA HIS A 418 -28.00 -18.36 4.35
C HIS A 418 -26.85 -17.41 4.05
N LEU A 419 -26.92 -16.19 4.61
CA LEU A 419 -25.90 -15.17 4.40
C LEU A 419 -25.88 -14.13 5.52
N TYR A 420 -24.73 -13.46 5.65
CA TYR A 420 -24.67 -12.16 6.30
C TYR A 420 -24.60 -11.05 5.27
N TYR A 421 -25.09 -9.87 5.66
CA TYR A 421 -24.77 -8.65 4.95
C TYR A 421 -24.75 -7.44 5.88
N VAL A 422 -23.94 -6.46 5.54
CA VAL A 422 -23.96 -5.11 6.12
C VAL A 422 -24.87 -4.26 5.25
N HIS A 423 -25.79 -3.53 5.86
CA HIS A 423 -26.61 -2.52 5.21
C HIS A 423 -26.07 -1.14 5.61
N LEU A 424 -25.41 -0.43 4.71
CA LEU A 424 -24.83 0.90 4.95
C LEU A 424 -25.90 1.98 4.69
N GLY A 425 -26.81 2.15 5.65
CA GLY A 425 -27.96 3.06 5.52
C GLY A 425 -27.68 4.48 6.01
N LYS A 426 -28.21 5.50 5.34
CA LYS A 426 -28.10 6.92 5.78
C LYS A 426 -28.65 7.16 7.19
N LYS A 427 -29.68 6.42 7.58
CA LYS A 427 -30.28 6.48 8.91
C LYS A 427 -30.39 5.10 9.50
N THR A 428 -30.18 5.02 10.82
CA THR A 428 -30.32 3.77 11.57
C THR A 428 -31.75 3.57 12.04
N ASP A 429 -32.25 2.37 11.78
CA ASP A 429 -33.44 1.80 12.40
C ASP A 429 -33.28 0.27 12.46
N ASP A 430 -34.38 -0.47 12.70
CA ASP A 430 -34.35 -1.94 12.77
C ASP A 430 -34.22 -2.63 11.40
N HIS A 431 -34.19 -1.84 10.33
CA HIS A 431 -34.26 -2.26 8.94
C HIS A 431 -33.13 -1.68 8.07
N ALA A 432 -32.41 -0.66 8.54
CA ALA A 432 -31.32 0.02 7.85
C ALA A 432 -30.19 0.43 8.80
N ASN A 433 -28.97 0.55 8.25
CA ASN A 433 -27.72 0.80 8.98
C ASN A 433 -27.41 -0.26 10.04
N GLN A 434 -27.40 -1.54 9.63
CA GLN A 434 -27.21 -2.67 10.51
C GLN A 434 -26.41 -3.79 9.84
N ILE A 435 -25.85 -4.68 10.66
CA ILE A 435 -25.40 -6.01 10.26
C ILE A 435 -26.60 -6.96 10.40
N PHE A 436 -26.92 -7.67 9.33
CA PHE A 436 -28.03 -8.61 9.25
C PHE A 436 -27.54 -10.03 9.01
N ILE A 437 -28.31 -10.98 9.53
CA ILE A 437 -28.25 -12.40 9.17
C ILE A 437 -29.54 -12.81 8.46
N VAL A 438 -29.42 -13.63 7.43
CA VAL A 438 -30.51 -14.38 6.80
C VAL A 438 -30.20 -15.85 7.01
N ASN A 439 -31.10 -16.57 7.68
CA ASN A 439 -30.92 -17.97 8.08
C ASN A 439 -32.30 -18.65 8.12
N ASP A 440 -32.79 -19.08 6.97
CA ASP A 440 -34.13 -19.67 6.74
C ASP A 440 -35.34 -18.78 7.13
N GLU A 441 -35.10 -17.55 7.57
CA GLU A 441 -36.11 -16.58 8.00
C GLU A 441 -35.82 -15.18 7.42
N PRO A 442 -36.82 -14.29 7.35
CA PRO A 442 -36.61 -12.88 7.01
C PRO A 442 -35.44 -12.25 7.77
N ARG A 443 -34.66 -11.41 7.09
CA ARG A 443 -33.48 -10.71 7.64
C ARG A 443 -33.64 -10.30 9.12
N LYS A 444 -32.65 -10.67 9.94
CA LYS A 444 -32.62 -10.34 11.37
C LYS A 444 -31.41 -9.48 11.69
N LYS A 445 -31.63 -8.35 12.34
CA LYS A 445 -30.55 -7.48 12.85
C LYS A 445 -29.75 -8.24 13.92
N ILE A 446 -28.42 -8.22 13.79
CA ILE A 446 -27.48 -8.79 14.77
C ILE A 446 -26.48 -7.77 15.33
N SER A 447 -26.53 -6.51 14.90
CA SER A 447 -25.64 -5.47 15.44
C SER A 447 -25.80 -5.30 16.94
N THR A 448 -24.67 -5.23 17.63
CA THR A 448 -24.57 -4.88 19.06
C THR A 448 -24.28 -3.40 19.27
N LYS A 449 -23.68 -2.73 18.27
CA LYS A 449 -23.42 -1.29 18.25
C LYS A 449 -23.61 -0.76 16.83
N THR A 450 -24.21 0.42 16.70
CA THR A 450 -24.30 1.18 15.46
C THR A 450 -24.15 2.68 15.73
N THR A 451 -23.67 3.44 14.74
CA THR A 451 -23.81 4.91 14.70
C THR A 451 -25.27 5.31 14.40
N PRO A 452 -25.64 6.60 14.44
CA PRO A 452 -26.97 7.06 14.01
C PRO A 452 -27.27 6.86 12.51
N GLY A 453 -26.25 6.61 11.68
CA GLY A 453 -26.35 6.44 10.24
C GLY A 453 -24.99 6.59 9.56
N ILE A 454 -24.94 6.30 8.27
CA ILE A 454 -23.80 6.62 7.40
C ILE A 454 -23.95 8.05 6.88
N PRO A 455 -22.92 8.91 6.98
CA PRO A 455 -22.97 10.30 6.53
C PRO A 455 -22.81 10.42 5.00
N TRP A 456 -23.68 9.71 4.28
CA TRP A 456 -23.67 9.66 2.83
C TRP A 456 -23.71 11.03 2.16
N ASN A 457 -22.79 11.24 1.21
CA ASN A 457 -22.85 12.30 0.20
C ASN A 457 -22.68 11.67 -1.21
N ASP A 458 -22.48 12.48 -2.25
CA ASP A 458 -22.41 11.98 -3.63
C ASP A 458 -20.97 11.63 -4.06
N ASP A 459 -20.01 11.71 -3.15
CA ASP A 459 -18.61 11.36 -3.36
C ASP A 459 -18.37 9.85 -3.15
N TRP A 460 -17.18 9.40 -3.54
CA TRP A 460 -16.68 8.07 -3.21
C TRP A 460 -16.29 8.00 -1.73
N HIS A 461 -16.64 6.90 -1.08
CA HIS A 461 -16.35 6.62 0.31
C HIS A 461 -15.69 5.25 0.47
N HIS A 462 -14.94 5.08 1.57
CA HIS A 462 -14.25 3.82 1.86
C HIS A 462 -14.97 3.05 2.97
N ALA A 463 -15.32 1.78 2.71
CA ALA A 463 -15.90 0.89 3.70
C ALA A 463 -15.07 -0.38 3.88
N ARG A 464 -15.03 -0.85 5.13
CA ARG A 464 -14.29 -2.06 5.52
C ARG A 464 -15.13 -2.98 6.38
N ILE A 465 -15.08 -4.28 6.10
CA ILE A 465 -15.52 -5.35 7.00
C ILE A 465 -14.30 -6.07 7.56
N VAL A 466 -14.26 -6.22 8.88
CA VAL A 466 -13.31 -7.10 9.57
C VAL A 466 -14.09 -8.26 10.19
N ARG A 467 -13.86 -9.49 9.71
CA ARG A 467 -14.48 -10.71 10.18
C ARG A 467 -13.46 -11.63 10.84
N ASP A 468 -13.80 -12.12 12.02
CA ASP A 468 -13.11 -13.20 12.71
C ASP A 468 -14.13 -14.30 13.02
N THR A 469 -14.00 -15.45 12.38
CA THR A 469 -14.94 -16.58 12.52
C THR A 469 -14.67 -17.41 13.77
N ALA A 470 -13.43 -17.40 14.28
CA ALA A 470 -13.07 -18.09 15.52
C ALA A 470 -13.72 -17.42 16.74
N THR A 471 -13.71 -16.08 16.80
CA THR A 471 -14.36 -15.29 17.85
C THR A 471 -15.83 -14.97 17.52
N GLY A 472 -16.19 -14.97 16.23
CA GLY A 472 -17.49 -14.53 15.74
C GLY A 472 -17.58 -13.02 15.56
N SER A 473 -16.49 -12.27 15.77
CA SER A 473 -16.48 -10.82 15.68
C SER A 473 -16.76 -10.34 14.25
N ILE A 474 -17.55 -9.27 14.14
CA ILE A 474 -17.82 -8.54 12.91
C ILE A 474 -17.69 -7.06 13.26
N GLU A 475 -16.77 -6.37 12.60
CA GLU A 475 -16.59 -4.92 12.73
C GLU A 475 -16.71 -4.28 11.35
N VAL A 476 -17.41 -3.16 11.28
CA VAL A 476 -17.60 -2.39 10.04
C VAL A 476 -17.07 -0.99 10.26
N TYR A 477 -16.26 -0.51 9.33
CA TYR A 477 -15.69 0.84 9.32
C TYR A 477 -16.14 1.59 8.07
N TYR A 478 -16.21 2.91 8.16
CA TYR A 478 -16.63 3.78 7.06
C TYR A 478 -15.91 5.13 7.18
N ASP A 479 -15.12 5.47 6.15
CA ASP A 479 -14.14 6.57 6.05
C ASP A 479 -13.10 6.62 7.17
N ASP A 480 -13.54 6.71 8.43
CA ASP A 480 -12.72 6.49 9.62
C ASP A 480 -12.43 4.99 9.79
N MET A 481 -11.21 4.60 9.47
CA MET A 481 -10.71 3.23 9.61
C MET A 481 -10.21 2.87 11.02
N THR A 482 -10.42 3.75 12.00
CA THR A 482 -9.99 3.55 13.39
C THR A 482 -11.14 3.14 14.31
N THR A 483 -12.34 3.67 14.06
CA THR A 483 -13.50 3.44 14.92
C THR A 483 -14.62 2.72 14.16
N PRO A 484 -15.05 1.52 14.59
CA PRO A 484 -16.10 0.81 13.88
C PRO A 484 -17.44 1.52 14.01
N VAL A 485 -18.10 1.76 12.88
CA VAL A 485 -19.45 2.32 12.78
C VAL A 485 -20.53 1.28 13.12
N MET A 486 -20.24 0.00 12.92
CA MET A 486 -21.11 -1.10 13.37
C MET A 486 -20.28 -2.26 13.92
N THR A 487 -20.83 -2.97 14.91
CA THR A 487 -20.23 -4.23 15.42
C THR A 487 -21.32 -5.27 15.67
N ALA A 488 -20.97 -6.54 15.54
CA ALA A 488 -21.79 -7.69 15.93
C ALA A 488 -20.90 -8.85 16.39
N THR A 489 -21.51 -9.87 16.99
CA THR A 489 -20.84 -11.14 17.27
C THR A 489 -21.79 -12.29 16.95
N ASP A 490 -21.44 -13.09 15.94
CA ASP A 490 -22.23 -14.22 15.49
C ASP A 490 -21.34 -15.27 14.80
N LYS A 491 -21.63 -16.57 14.97
CA LYS A 491 -20.85 -17.70 14.44
C LYS A 491 -21.65 -18.64 13.56
N SER A 492 -22.86 -18.25 13.16
CA SER A 492 -23.77 -19.10 12.38
C SER A 492 -23.16 -19.55 11.05
N PHE A 493 -22.46 -18.65 10.35
CA PHE A 493 -21.72 -18.98 9.13
C PHE A 493 -20.22 -18.71 9.31
N GLY A 494 -19.41 -19.72 8.97
CA GLY A 494 -17.96 -19.65 8.89
C GLY A 494 -17.50 -19.24 7.50
N LYS A 495 -16.66 -20.07 6.87
CA LYS A 495 -16.20 -19.88 5.49
C LYS A 495 -17.37 -19.72 4.51
N GLY A 496 -17.32 -18.70 3.66
CA GLY A 496 -18.33 -18.45 2.63
C GLY A 496 -17.90 -17.40 1.60
N ARG A 497 -18.78 -17.12 0.64
CA ARG A 497 -18.50 -16.12 -0.42
C ARG A 497 -18.74 -14.70 0.09
N VAL A 498 -18.15 -13.74 -0.62
CA VAL A 498 -18.27 -12.30 -0.36
C VAL A 498 -18.70 -11.55 -1.61
N GLY A 499 -19.24 -10.34 -1.45
CA GLY A 499 -19.70 -9.54 -2.59
C GLY A 499 -20.26 -8.17 -2.21
N VAL A 500 -20.79 -7.48 -3.21
CA VAL A 500 -21.34 -6.11 -3.11
C VAL A 500 -22.75 -6.04 -3.68
N GLY A 501 -23.50 -4.98 -3.40
CA GLY A 501 -24.87 -4.79 -3.90
C GLY A 501 -25.66 -3.77 -3.11
N SER A 502 -26.98 -3.92 -3.06
CA SER A 502 -27.89 -3.02 -2.34
C SER A 502 -29.15 -3.77 -1.95
N PHE A 503 -29.90 -3.24 -0.97
CA PHE A 503 -31.22 -3.75 -0.72
C PHE A 503 -32.13 -3.43 -1.91
N ASP A 504 -32.30 -2.15 -2.23
CA ASP A 504 -33.17 -1.66 -3.32
C ASP A 504 -32.72 -0.33 -3.98
N ASP A 505 -31.41 -0.05 -3.95
CA ASP A 505 -30.81 1.19 -4.45
C ASP A 505 -29.75 0.99 -5.55
N THR A 506 -29.29 2.11 -6.13
CA THR A 506 -28.22 2.15 -7.14
C THR A 506 -26.93 2.73 -6.56
N GLY A 507 -25.79 2.26 -7.06
CA GLY A 507 -24.49 2.72 -6.59
C GLY A 507 -23.34 2.16 -7.44
N ASN A 508 -22.16 2.71 -7.21
CA ASN A 508 -20.92 2.30 -7.83
C ASN A 508 -20.00 1.66 -6.77
N PHE A 509 -19.17 0.73 -7.22
CA PHE A 509 -18.20 0.01 -6.41
C PHE A 509 -16.88 -0.07 -7.17
N ASP A 510 -15.79 0.18 -6.47
CA ASP A 510 -14.44 0.09 -7.00
C ASP A 510 -13.48 -0.43 -5.91
N GLU A 511 -12.25 -0.75 -6.32
CA GLU A 511 -11.15 -1.14 -5.44
C GLU A 511 -11.54 -2.21 -4.40
N ILE A 512 -12.30 -3.22 -4.87
CA ILE A 512 -12.77 -4.32 -4.02
C ILE A 512 -11.58 -5.23 -3.71
N ARG A 513 -11.14 -5.22 -2.45
CA ARG A 513 -9.99 -5.99 -1.97
C ARG A 513 -10.40 -6.89 -0.83
N VAL A 514 -10.09 -8.17 -0.93
CA VAL A 514 -10.37 -9.17 0.13
C VAL A 514 -9.04 -9.76 0.59
N PHE A 515 -8.78 -9.69 1.89
CA PHE A 515 -7.61 -10.24 2.55
C PHE A 515 -8.04 -11.40 3.44
N ALA A 516 -7.61 -12.63 3.13
CA ALA A 516 -7.85 -13.77 4.00
C ALA A 516 -6.94 -13.68 5.24
N LYS A 517 -7.51 -13.92 6.43
CA LYS A 517 -6.78 -13.97 7.70
C LYS A 517 -6.38 -15.40 8.06
#